data_AF-A0A832NG35-F1
#
_entry.id   AF-A0A832NG35-F1
#
_cell.length_a   1.000
_cell.length_b   1.000
_cell.length_c   1.000
_cell.angle_alpha   90.00
_cell.angle_beta   90.00
_cell.angle_gamma   90.00
#
_symmetry.space_group_name_H-M   'P 1'
#
loop_
_entity.id
_entity.type
_entity.pdbx_description
1 polymer ?
#
loop_
_entity_poly.entity_id
_entity_poly.type
_entity_poly.pdbx_seq_one_letter_code
_entity_poly.pdbx_strand_id
1 'polypeptide(L)'
;MRGSRWLLRVGSVVAGVSNRHVHLSREHLESLFGRGYELRRLRDLRQPGQFACEEKVLLASPFGVLEGVRVLGPLREETQVELSPSDARRLGVEIPLVRSGSRVELSSP
;
A
#
# COMPACT_ATOMS: atom_id res chain seq x y z
N MET A 1 12.93 29.99 -44.67
CA MET A 1 12.51 29.71 -43.27
C MET A 1 11.31 28.77 -43.32
N ARG A 2 11.49 27.47 -43.04
CA ARG A 2 10.40 26.48 -43.01
C ARG A 2 10.16 26.13 -41.54
N GLY A 3 8.99 26.50 -41.03
CA GLY A 3 8.60 26.31 -39.64
C GLY A 3 8.48 24.83 -39.29
N SER A 4 9.26 24.38 -38.32
CA SER A 4 9.18 23.05 -37.72
C SER A 4 7.88 22.92 -36.95
N ARG A 5 6.92 22.19 -37.51
CA ARG A 5 5.67 21.80 -36.83
C ARG A 5 6.02 20.74 -35.80
N TRP A 6 6.11 21.12 -34.52
CA TRP A 6 6.23 20.18 -33.41
C TRP A 6 4.94 19.36 -33.30
N LEU A 7 4.95 18.14 -33.81
CA LEU A 7 3.91 17.15 -33.56
C LEU A 7 4.01 16.72 -32.09
N LEU A 8 3.11 17.24 -31.24
CA LEU A 8 2.93 16.74 -29.89
C LEU A 8 2.47 15.27 -29.97
N ARG A 9 3.37 14.35 -29.63
CA ARG A 9 3.01 12.94 -29.44
C ARG A 9 2.24 12.83 -28.14
N VAL A 10 0.92 12.68 -28.21
CA VAL A 10 0.11 12.34 -27.05
C VAL A 10 0.40 10.89 -26.70
N GLY A 11 1.17 10.66 -25.64
CA GLY A 11 1.40 9.32 -25.08
C GLY A 11 0.23 8.90 -24.20
N SER A 12 -0.14 7.62 -24.23
CA SER A 12 -1.05 7.03 -23.25
C SER A 12 -0.25 6.34 -22.13
N VAL A 13 -0.74 6.47 -20.90
CA VAL A 13 -0.21 5.74 -19.73
C VAL A 13 -1.32 4.87 -19.18
N VAL A 14 -0.99 3.65 -18.78
CA VAL A 14 -1.97 2.77 -18.15
C VAL A 14 -2.00 3.02 -16.66
N ALA A 15 -3.16 3.47 -16.16
CA ALA A 15 -3.37 3.71 -14.73
C ALA A 15 -3.33 2.41 -13.91
N GLY A 16 -2.73 2.50 -12.73
CA GLY A 16 -2.88 1.50 -11.66
C GLY A 16 -3.86 2.01 -10.62
N VAL A 17 -4.74 1.14 -10.14
CA VAL A 17 -5.68 1.46 -9.05
C VAL A 17 -5.29 0.62 -7.84
N SER A 18 -5.00 1.30 -6.73
CA SER A 18 -4.67 0.65 -5.46
C SER A 18 -5.88 0.70 -4.53
N ASN A 19 -6.25 -0.45 -3.98
CA ASN A 19 -7.15 -0.52 -2.82
C ASN A 19 -6.32 -0.49 -1.52
N ARG A 20 -6.96 -0.38 -0.35
CA ARG A 20 -6.29 -0.44 0.95
C ARG A 20 -5.42 -1.68 1.09
N HIS A 21 -4.20 -1.50 1.58
CA HIS A 21 -3.24 -2.60 1.73
C HIS A 21 -2.16 -2.28 2.76
N VAL A 22 -1.39 -3.30 3.12
CA VAL A 22 -0.28 -3.20 4.06
C VAL A 22 0.99 -3.84 3.46
N HIS A 23 2.12 -3.20 3.67
CA HIS A 23 3.44 -3.79 3.56
C HIS A 23 3.93 -4.11 4.97
N LEU A 24 4.48 -5.30 5.19
CA LEU A 24 4.91 -5.75 6.52
C LEU A 24 6.43 -5.81 6.64
N SER A 25 6.94 -5.46 7.82
CA SER A 25 8.26 -5.86 8.27
C SER A 25 8.31 -7.34 8.64
N ARG A 26 9.51 -7.91 8.74
CA ARG A 26 9.70 -9.29 9.22
C ARG A 26 9.09 -9.49 10.62
N GLU A 27 9.37 -8.57 11.53
CA GLU A 27 8.86 -8.61 12.91
C GLU A 27 7.33 -8.63 12.98
N HIS A 28 6.67 -7.74 12.21
CA HIS A 28 5.22 -7.68 12.21
C HIS A 28 4.58 -8.86 11.48
N LEU A 29 5.22 -9.40 10.43
CA LEU A 29 4.78 -10.66 9.83
C LEU A 29 4.77 -11.78 10.86
N GLU A 30 5.86 -11.94 11.61
CA GLU A 30 5.98 -13.02 12.59
C GLU A 30 5.01 -12.84 13.76
N SER A 31 4.78 -11.60 14.19
CA SER A 31 3.78 -11.28 15.22
C SER A 31 2.36 -11.64 14.79
N LEU A 32 2.04 -11.45 13.50
CA LEU A 32 0.69 -11.66 12.97
C LEU A 32 0.43 -13.10 12.51
N PHE A 33 1.44 -13.78 11.95
CA PHE A 33 1.28 -15.07 11.28
C PHE A 33 2.17 -16.20 11.84
N GLY A 34 3.05 -15.89 12.80
CA GLY A 34 3.93 -16.85 13.46
C GLY A 34 5.39 -16.75 13.04
N ARG A 35 6.30 -17.16 13.93
CA ARG A 35 7.75 -17.14 13.70
C ARG A 35 8.14 -17.96 12.48
N GLY A 36 8.99 -17.40 11.61
CA GLY A 36 9.43 -18.07 10.39
C GLY A 36 8.38 -18.17 9.28
N TYR A 37 7.23 -17.50 9.41
CA TYR A 37 6.21 -17.49 8.36
C TYR A 37 6.73 -16.85 7.07
N GLU A 38 6.30 -17.38 5.93
CA GLU A 38 6.61 -16.85 4.60
C GLU A 38 5.33 -16.44 3.86
N LEU A 39 5.37 -15.25 3.25
CA LEU A 39 4.25 -14.72 2.47
C LEU A 39 3.93 -15.62 1.28
N ARG A 40 2.64 -15.92 1.08
CA ARG A 40 2.20 -16.72 -0.07
C ARG A 40 1.80 -15.81 -1.21
N ARG A 41 2.52 -15.91 -2.32
CA ARG A 41 2.25 -15.11 -3.52
C ARG A 41 0.92 -15.52 -4.16
N LEU A 42 -0.02 -14.57 -4.27
CA LEU A 42 -1.29 -14.76 -4.97
C LEU A 42 -1.17 -14.37 -6.45
N ARG A 43 -0.64 -13.17 -6.73
CA ARG A 43 -0.43 -12.69 -8.11
C ARG A 43 0.60 -11.56 -8.14
N ASP A 44 1.25 -11.42 -9.28
CA ASP A 44 2.17 -10.31 -9.54
C ASP A 44 1.42 -8.99 -9.72
N LEU A 45 2.05 -7.91 -9.26
CA LEU A 45 1.63 -6.55 -9.58
C LEU A 45 2.41 -6.05 -10.78
N ARG A 46 2.03 -4.86 -11.28
CA ARG A 46 2.67 -4.27 -12.46
C ARG A 46 4.09 -3.80 -12.16
N GLN A 47 4.35 -3.36 -10.93
CA GLN A 47 5.67 -2.98 -10.48
C GLN A 47 6.54 -4.24 -10.36
N PRO A 48 7.71 -4.30 -11.04
CA PRO A 48 8.58 -5.47 -10.99
C PRO A 48 8.91 -5.90 -9.56
N GLY A 49 8.80 -7.21 -9.31
CA GLY A 49 9.10 -7.80 -7.99
C GLY A 49 8.03 -7.60 -6.93
N GLN A 50 7.00 -6.77 -7.16
CA GLN A 50 5.90 -6.58 -6.22
C GLN A 50 4.77 -7.59 -6.49
N PHE A 51 4.14 -8.09 -5.43
CA PHE A 51 3.05 -9.07 -5.54
C PHE A 51 2.00 -8.88 -4.47
N ALA A 52 0.75 -9.23 -4.80
CA ALA A 52 -0.28 -9.42 -3.79
C ALA A 52 -0.13 -10.79 -3.15
N CYS A 53 -0.29 -10.86 -1.83
CA CYS A 53 -0.22 -12.11 -1.09
C CYS A 53 -1.61 -12.73 -0.86
N GLU A 54 -1.69 -13.99 -0.49
CA GLU A 54 -2.95 -14.63 -0.05
C GLU A 54 -3.44 -14.02 1.27
N GLU A 55 -2.50 -13.59 2.11
CA GLU A 55 -2.74 -13.01 3.41
C GLU A 55 -3.56 -11.72 3.33
N LYS A 56 -4.41 -11.55 4.33
CA LYS A 56 -5.10 -10.32 4.65
C LYS A 56 -5.01 -10.08 6.15
N VAL A 57 -5.07 -8.82 6.54
CA VAL A 57 -5.15 -8.40 7.93
C VAL A 57 -6.44 -7.63 8.17
N LEU A 58 -6.77 -7.48 9.44
CA LEU A 58 -7.78 -6.56 9.93
C LEU A 58 -7.05 -5.35 10.50
N LEU A 59 -7.52 -4.15 10.17
CA LEU A 59 -7.10 -2.92 10.84
C LEU A 59 -8.20 -2.49 11.80
N ALA A 60 -7.86 -2.37 13.07
CA ALA A 60 -8.79 -2.02 14.13
C ALA A 60 -8.33 -0.75 14.84
N SER A 61 -9.30 0.09 15.18
CA SER A 61 -9.14 1.23 16.08
C SER A 61 -10.33 1.27 17.05
N PRO A 62 -10.31 2.14 18.08
CA PRO A 62 -11.48 2.34 18.95
C PRO A 62 -12.75 2.79 18.20
N PHE A 63 -12.60 3.34 16.99
CA PHE A 63 -13.71 3.93 16.22
C PHE A 63 -14.24 3.03 15.11
N GLY A 64 -13.48 2.01 14.70
CA GLY A 64 -13.92 1.14 13.62
C GLY A 64 -12.92 0.08 13.21
N VAL A 65 -13.35 -0.70 12.22
CA VAL A 65 -12.62 -1.86 11.72
C VAL A 65 -12.64 -1.86 10.19
N LEU A 66 -11.50 -2.16 9.57
CA LEU A 66 -11.39 -2.48 8.15
C LEU A 66 -10.92 -3.93 8.00
N GLU A 67 -11.81 -4.76 7.47
CA GLU A 67 -11.51 -6.15 7.18
C GLU A 67 -10.89 -6.33 5.80
N GLY A 68 -10.18 -7.45 5.64
CA GLY A 68 -9.71 -7.90 4.34
C GLY A 68 -8.65 -7.00 3.71
N VAL A 69 -7.85 -6.30 4.51
CA VAL A 69 -6.76 -5.45 4.05
C VAL A 69 -5.64 -6.33 3.50
N ARG A 70 -5.36 -6.20 2.21
CA ARG A 70 -4.43 -7.08 1.48
C ARG A 70 -2.99 -6.84 1.95
N VAL A 71 -2.23 -7.91 2.19
CA VAL A 71 -0.76 -7.83 2.34
C VAL A 71 -0.11 -7.80 0.95
N LEU A 72 0.84 -6.89 0.76
CA LEU A 72 1.69 -6.81 -0.43
C LEU A 72 3.12 -7.20 -0.09
N GLY A 73 3.70 -8.05 -0.94
CA GLY A 73 5.09 -8.46 -0.87
C GLY A 73 5.98 -7.73 -1.89
N PRO A 74 7.31 -7.79 -1.72
CA PRO A 74 8.02 -8.49 -0.64
C PRO A 74 7.93 -7.74 0.70
N LEU A 75 8.46 -8.37 1.76
CA LEU A 75 8.62 -7.69 3.04
C LEU A 75 9.48 -6.43 2.90
N ARG A 76 9.19 -5.44 3.74
CA ARG A 76 9.94 -4.19 3.83
C ARG A 76 10.70 -4.12 5.14
N GLU A 77 11.55 -3.10 5.28
CA GLU A 77 12.22 -2.80 6.53
C GLU A 77 11.20 -2.35 7.59
N GLU A 78 10.32 -1.42 7.23
CA GLU A 78 9.25 -0.91 8.10
C GLU A 78 7.86 -1.29 7.57
N THR A 79 6.91 -1.52 8.50
CA THR A 79 5.51 -1.75 8.16
C THR A 79 4.86 -0.45 7.72
N GLN A 80 4.10 -0.50 6.63
CA GLN A 80 3.40 0.65 6.08
C GLN A 80 1.97 0.27 5.70
N VAL A 81 1.00 1.05 6.14
CA VAL A 81 -0.41 0.92 5.76
C VAL A 81 -0.77 2.05 4.82
N GLU A 82 -1.39 1.72 3.68
CA GLU A 82 -1.88 2.71 2.72
C GLU A 82 -3.41 2.70 2.70
N LEU A 83 -4.01 3.84 3.06
CA LEU A 83 -5.46 4.01 3.20
C LEU A 83 -5.98 5.17 2.34
N SER A 84 -7.23 5.06 1.92
CA SER A 84 -7.97 6.22 1.39
C SER A 84 -8.39 7.16 2.54
N PRO A 85 -8.68 8.44 2.26
CA PRO A 85 -9.24 9.36 3.27
C PRO A 85 -10.54 8.85 3.90
N SER A 86 -11.37 8.15 3.12
CA SER A 86 -12.62 7.56 3.61
C SER A 86 -12.37 6.41 4.58
N ASP A 87 -11.34 5.59 4.32
CA ASP A 87 -10.95 4.49 5.21
C ASP A 87 -10.31 5.02 6.51
N ALA A 88 -9.48 6.07 6.41
CA ALA A 88 -8.94 6.75 7.58
C ALA A 88 -10.04 7.32 8.48
N ARG A 89 -11.07 7.95 7.88
CA ARG A 89 -12.25 8.45 8.61
C ARG A 89 -13.01 7.32 9.33
N ARG A 90 -13.15 6.15 8.73
CA ARG A 90 -13.79 4.97 9.37
C ARG A 90 -13.01 4.49 10.58
N LEU A 91 -11.68 4.57 10.53
CA LEU A 91 -10.82 4.23 11.65
C LEU A 91 -10.64 5.38 12.65
N GLY A 92 -11.20 6.57 12.38
CA GLY A 92 -11.02 7.75 13.23
C GLY A 92 -9.55 8.17 13.38
N VAL A 93 -8.73 7.95 12.33
CA VAL A 93 -7.32 8.35 12.31
C VAL A 93 -7.09 9.47 11.31
N GLU A 94 -6.25 10.44 11.67
CA GLU A 94 -5.76 11.45 10.73
C GLU A 94 -4.47 10.94 10.09
N ILE A 95 -4.41 10.97 8.76
CA ILE A 95 -3.24 10.52 8.00
C ILE A 95 -2.78 11.62 7.04
N PRO A 96 -1.47 11.87 6.91
CA PRO A 96 -0.96 12.83 5.94
C PRO A 96 -0.99 12.23 4.54
N LEU A 97 -1.16 13.10 3.52
CA LEU A 97 -0.97 12.70 2.13
C LEU A 97 0.53 12.66 1.81
N VAL A 98 1.08 11.45 1.69
CA VAL A 98 2.51 11.25 1.42
C VAL A 98 2.77 10.17 0.37
N ARG A 99 4.00 10.11 -0.14
CA ARG A 99 4.45 9.06 -1.05
C ARG A 99 4.78 7.78 -0.26
N SER A 100 4.59 6.61 -0.87
CA SER A 100 5.01 5.32 -0.30
C SER A 100 6.49 5.35 0.10
N GLY A 101 6.83 4.81 1.27
CA GLY A 101 8.17 4.87 1.86
C GLY A 101 8.54 6.19 2.56
N SER A 102 7.66 7.20 2.58
CA SER A 102 7.90 8.41 3.39
C SER A 102 7.70 8.07 4.87
N ARG A 103 8.67 8.41 5.72
CA ARG A 103 8.51 8.33 7.17
C ARG A 103 7.64 9.49 7.65
N VAL A 104 6.54 9.16 8.32
CA VAL A 104 5.61 10.13 8.87
C VAL A 104 5.42 9.83 10.35
N GLU A 105 5.49 10.87 11.17
CA GLU A 105 5.03 10.78 12.55
C GLU A 105 3.52 10.99 12.53
N LEU A 106 2.78 9.95 12.92
CA LEU A 106 1.35 10.10 13.17
C LEU A 106 1.22 10.77 14.54
N SER A 107 0.49 11.88 14.60
CA SER A 107 -0.06 12.34 15.87
C SER A 107 -1.08 11.30 16.30
N SER A 108 -0.77 10.51 17.32
CA SER A 108 -1.77 9.68 17.98
C SER A 108 -2.97 10.53 18.38
N PRO A 109 -4.21 10.02 18.37
CA PRO A 109 -5.16 10.43 19.40
C PRO A 109 -4.64 10.06 20.80
#